data_AF-A0A538PYM5-F1
#
_entry.id   AF-A0A538PYM5-F1
#
_cell.length_a   1.000
_cell.length_b   1.000
_cell.length_c   1.000
_cell.angle_alpha   90.00
_cell.angle_beta   90.00
_cell.angle_gamma   90.00
#
_symmetry.space_group_name_H-M   'P 1'
#
loop_
_entity.id
_entity.type
_entity.pdbx_description
1 polymer ?
#
loop_
_entity_poly.entity_id
_entity_poly.type
_entity_poly.pdbx_seq_one_letter_code
_entity_poly.pdbx_strand_id
1 'polypeptide(L)'
;MLREGELSWTIAAALRAVDLPLPPALGSELAGEDASIAERARLLKKEMSRKAKATVSHIAQSRASEIAQVEAFRQSALAIGDRVGLLWAGDLAVAHAQLDVGRGGKALIDSPSALDLTAWSVSEDHLRLRERLGIGLKGGR
;
A
#
# COMPACT_ATOMS: atom_id res chain seq x y z
N MET A 1 -11.92 4.37 9.54
CA MET A 1 -10.53 4.79 9.80
C MET A 1 -9.98 3.82 10.85
N LEU A 2 -8.86 3.15 10.57
CA LEU A 2 -8.19 2.31 11.58
C LEU A 2 -7.73 3.23 12.73
N ARG A 3 -7.82 2.75 13.98
CA ARG A 3 -7.28 3.50 15.13
C ARG A 3 -5.76 3.57 15.04
N GLU A 4 -5.17 4.58 15.68
CA GLU A 4 -3.73 4.69 15.83
C GLU A 4 -3.17 3.39 16.45
N GLY A 5 -2.14 2.80 15.83
CA GLY A 5 -1.56 1.51 16.22
C GLY A 5 -2.25 0.24 15.67
N GLU A 6 -3.49 0.29 15.17
CA GLU A 6 -4.18 -0.92 14.65
C GLU A 6 -3.49 -1.53 13.43
N LEU A 7 -2.87 -0.70 12.59
CA LEU A 7 -2.10 -1.17 11.44
C LEU A 7 -0.83 -1.89 11.90
N SER A 8 -0.13 -1.35 12.90
CA SER A 8 1.05 -1.96 13.53
C SER A 8 0.70 -3.33 14.12
N TRP A 9 -0.45 -3.45 14.80
CA TRP A 9 -0.94 -4.73 15.35
C TRP A 9 -1.23 -5.75 14.26
N THR A 10 -1.83 -5.29 13.16
CA THR A 10 -2.23 -6.16 12.06
C THR A 10 -0.99 -6.70 11.32
N ILE A 11 0.00 -5.84 11.09
CA ILE A 11 1.30 -6.23 10.52
C ILE A 11 2.00 -7.22 11.44
N ALA A 12 2.07 -6.92 12.75
CA ALA A 12 2.68 -7.80 13.73
C ALA A 12 2.03 -9.19 13.78
N ALA A 13 0.70 -9.23 13.79
CA ALA A 13 -0.06 -10.47 13.79
C ALA A 13 0.13 -11.26 12.48
N ALA A 14 0.20 -10.58 11.33
CA ALA A 14 0.44 -11.22 10.03
C ALA A 14 1.85 -11.84 9.95
N LEU A 15 2.89 -11.13 10.40
CA LEU A 15 4.26 -11.65 10.45
C LEU A 15 4.35 -12.87 11.36
N ARG A 16 3.74 -12.80 12.55
CA ARG A 16 3.70 -13.93 13.49
C ARG A 16 2.90 -15.12 12.96
N ALA A 17 1.83 -14.89 12.21
CA ALA A 17 1.02 -15.94 11.59
C ALA A 17 1.78 -16.77 10.53
N VAL A 18 2.81 -16.17 9.92
CA VAL A 18 3.72 -16.84 8.97
C VAL A 18 5.09 -17.18 9.58
N ASP A 19 5.18 -17.14 10.91
CA ASP A 19 6.38 -17.51 11.68
C ASP A 19 7.63 -16.67 11.31
N LEU A 20 7.44 -15.38 10.98
CA LEU A 20 8.51 -14.42 10.70
C LEU A 20 8.81 -13.51 11.90
N PRO A 21 10.06 -13.05 12.05
CA PRO A 21 10.44 -12.15 13.14
C PRO A 21 9.82 -10.76 12.97
N LEU A 22 9.52 -10.14 14.10
CA LEU A 22 9.08 -8.75 14.18
C LEU A 22 10.28 -7.81 14.04
N PRO A 23 10.20 -6.77 13.19
CA PRO A 23 11.19 -5.70 13.17
C PRO A 23 11.30 -5.05 14.56
N PRO A 24 12.52 -4.76 15.07
CA PRO A 24 12.72 -4.20 16.42
C PRO A 24 11.97 -2.88 16.67
N ALA A 25 11.87 -2.03 15.63
CA ALA A 25 11.11 -0.78 15.70
C ALA A 25 9.63 -1.03 16.01
N LEU A 26 9.01 -2.01 15.33
CA LEU A 26 7.63 -2.41 15.55
C LEU A 26 7.45 -3.08 16.91
N GLY A 27 8.42 -3.91 17.34
CA GLY A 27 8.38 -4.56 18.65
C GLY A 27 8.40 -3.57 19.82
N SER A 28 9.09 -2.44 19.67
CA SER A 28 9.16 -1.38 20.69
C SER A 28 7.85 -0.61 20.80
N GLU A 29 7.18 -0.36 19.68
CA GLU A 29 5.87 0.30 19.62
C GLU A 29 4.75 -0.55 20.28
N LEU A 30 4.88 -1.87 20.22
CA LEU A 30 3.86 -2.84 20.63
C LEU A 30 4.16 -3.52 21.97
N ALA A 31 5.08 -2.96 22.76
CA ALA A 31 5.49 -3.54 24.02
C ALA A 31 4.31 -3.69 24.99
N GLY A 32 4.07 -4.91 25.48
CA GLY A 32 2.97 -5.22 26.41
C GLY A 32 1.69 -5.72 25.74
N GLU A 33 1.64 -5.81 24.41
CA GLU A 33 0.45 -6.22 23.65
C GLU A 33 0.56 -7.64 23.05
N ASP A 34 1.57 -8.40 23.49
CA ASP A 34 1.92 -9.72 22.97
C ASP A 34 0.74 -10.70 22.93
N ALA A 35 -0.08 -10.72 23.98
CA ALA A 35 -1.23 -11.63 24.09
C ALA A 35 -2.29 -11.33 23.01
N SER A 36 -2.59 -10.05 22.78
CA SER A 36 -3.54 -9.58 21.77
C SER A 36 -3.05 -9.89 20.35
N ILE A 37 -1.76 -9.67 20.09
CA ILE A 37 -1.12 -9.97 18.82
C ILE A 37 -1.10 -11.48 18.57
N ALA A 38 -0.82 -12.29 19.60
CA ALA A 38 -0.81 -13.75 19.49
C ALA A 38 -2.19 -14.32 19.13
N GLU A 39 -3.27 -13.85 19.76
CA GLU A 39 -4.62 -14.35 19.43
C GLU A 39 -5.02 -13.96 18.00
N ARG A 40 -4.75 -12.73 17.57
CA ARG A 40 -4.98 -12.31 16.18
C ARG A 40 -4.14 -13.12 15.19
N ALA A 41 -2.86 -13.38 15.50
CA ALA A 41 -1.99 -14.21 14.68
C ALA A 41 -2.53 -15.64 14.56
N ARG A 42 -3.09 -16.21 15.63
CA ARG A 42 -3.71 -17.54 15.63
C ARG A 42 -4.91 -17.60 14.68
N LEU A 43 -5.76 -16.58 14.69
CA LEU A 43 -6.90 -16.47 13.77
C LEU A 43 -6.42 -16.32 12.32
N LEU A 44 -5.50 -15.39 12.06
CA LEU A 44 -4.92 -15.19 10.73
C LEU A 44 -4.25 -16.46 10.20
N LYS A 45 -3.50 -17.19 11.01
CA LYS A 45 -2.82 -18.43 10.60
C LYS A 45 -3.79 -19.50 10.09
N LYS A 46 -5.01 -19.55 10.63
CA LYS A 46 -6.08 -20.46 10.20
C LYS A 46 -6.73 -20.02 8.89
N GLU A 47 -7.04 -18.73 8.77
CA GLU A 47 -7.77 -18.19 7.61
C GLU A 47 -6.88 -17.94 6.39
N MET A 48 -5.57 -17.72 6.60
CA MET A 48 -4.65 -17.44 5.50
C MET A 48 -4.40 -18.66 4.63
N SER A 49 -4.74 -18.52 3.34
CA SER A 49 -4.35 -19.48 2.31
C SER A 49 -2.82 -19.55 2.16
N ARG A 50 -2.31 -20.65 1.59
CA ARG A 50 -0.88 -20.82 1.29
C ARG A 50 -0.32 -19.66 0.45
N LYS A 51 -1.11 -19.19 -0.53
CA LYS A 51 -0.74 -18.06 -1.40
C LYS A 51 -0.61 -16.77 -0.58
N ALA A 52 -1.56 -16.48 0.30
CA ALA A 52 -1.49 -15.30 1.17
C ALA A 52 -0.26 -15.33 2.08
N LYS A 53 0.07 -16.49 2.65
CA LYS A 53 1.28 -16.66 3.48
C LYS A 53 2.55 -16.37 2.69
N ALA A 54 2.66 -16.92 1.47
CA ALA A 54 3.79 -16.66 0.58
C ALA A 54 3.93 -15.17 0.21
N THR A 55 2.80 -14.49 -0.08
CA THR A 55 2.80 -13.05 -0.35
C THR A 55 3.30 -12.25 0.85
N VAL A 56 2.82 -12.53 2.06
CA VAL A 56 3.29 -11.86 3.28
C VAL A 56 4.78 -12.08 3.48
N SER A 57 5.26 -13.31 3.33
CA SER A 57 6.69 -13.60 3.45
C SER A 57 7.53 -12.87 2.41
N HIS A 58 7.05 -12.79 1.16
CA HIS A 58 7.74 -12.06 0.10
C HIS A 58 7.80 -10.56 0.39
N ILE A 59 6.71 -9.95 0.84
CA ILE A 59 6.68 -8.52 1.22
C ILE A 59 7.60 -8.27 2.41
N ALA A 60 7.56 -9.13 3.43
CA ALA A 60 8.44 -9.03 4.59
C ALA A 60 9.92 -9.05 4.24
N GLN A 61 10.31 -9.84 3.23
CA GLN A 61 11.70 -9.93 2.77
C GLN A 61 12.09 -8.77 1.84
N SER A 62 11.24 -8.42 0.88
CA SER A 62 11.54 -7.41 -0.14
C SER A 62 11.42 -5.97 0.37
N ARG A 63 10.61 -5.73 1.41
CA ARG A 63 10.28 -4.40 1.93
C ARG A 63 10.45 -4.30 3.45
N ALA A 64 11.40 -5.06 4.01
CA ALA A 64 11.63 -5.14 5.45
C ALA A 64 11.84 -3.77 6.12
N SER A 65 12.60 -2.88 5.47
CA SER A 65 12.87 -1.52 5.95
C SER A 65 11.63 -0.63 5.99
N GLU A 66 10.70 -0.83 5.05
CA GLU A 66 9.46 -0.07 4.98
C GLU A 66 8.45 -0.54 6.03
N ILE A 67 8.39 -1.85 6.28
CA ILE A 67 7.49 -2.43 7.31
C ILE A 67 7.86 -1.92 8.71
N ALA A 68 9.13 -1.59 8.95
CA ALA A 68 9.57 -0.95 10.19
C ALA A 68 9.05 0.50 10.34
N GLN A 69 8.58 1.13 9.26
CA GLN A 69 7.99 2.46 9.23
C GLN A 69 6.53 2.35 8.78
N VAL A 70 5.65 1.93 9.69
CA VAL A 70 4.25 1.57 9.41
C VAL A 70 3.50 2.68 8.66
N GLU A 71 3.73 3.94 9.02
CA GLU A 71 3.09 5.07 8.35
C GLU A 71 3.59 5.24 6.91
N ALA A 72 4.90 5.13 6.66
CA ALA A 72 5.45 5.17 5.31
C ALA A 72 4.97 3.98 4.47
N PHE A 73 4.84 2.80 5.08
CA PHE A 73 4.27 1.62 4.43
C PHE A 73 2.80 1.85 4.05
N ARG A 74 2.01 2.46 4.94
CA ARG A 74 0.61 2.84 4.68
C ARG A 74 0.51 3.80 3.50
N GLN A 75 1.30 4.87 3.51
CA GLN A 75 1.29 5.86 2.42
C GLN A 75 1.71 5.23 1.09
N SER A 76 2.72 4.35 1.11
CA SER A 76 3.15 3.62 -0.09
C SER A 76 2.05 2.70 -0.63
N ALA A 77 1.30 2.02 0.25
CA ALA A 77 0.19 1.17 -0.16
C ALA A 77 -0.98 1.98 -0.77
N LEU A 78 -1.30 3.14 -0.19
CA LEU A 78 -2.30 4.06 -0.74
C LEU A 78 -1.87 4.59 -2.11
N ALA A 79 -0.62 5.02 -2.25
CA ALA A 79 -0.08 5.49 -3.52
C ALA A 79 -0.12 4.41 -4.62
N ILE A 80 0.09 3.13 -4.28
CA ILE A 80 -0.10 2.02 -5.22
C ILE A 80 -1.58 1.92 -5.64
N GLY A 81 -2.51 2.04 -4.69
CA GLY A 81 -3.94 2.07 -4.97
C GLY A 81 -4.32 3.16 -5.97
N ASP A 82 -3.84 4.39 -5.74
CA ASP A 82 -4.09 5.54 -6.61
C ASP A 82 -3.53 5.31 -8.03
N ARG A 83 -2.30 4.79 -8.12
CA ARG A 83 -1.66 4.45 -9.40
C ARG A 83 -2.42 3.36 -10.15
N VAL A 84 -2.90 2.32 -9.46
CA VAL A 84 -3.72 1.26 -10.06
C VAL A 84 -5.05 1.83 -10.54
N GLY A 85 -5.70 2.69 -9.74
CA GLY A 85 -6.93 3.38 -10.13
C GLY A 85 -6.74 4.18 -11.41
N LEU A 86 -5.68 4.99 -11.48
CA LEU A 86 -5.33 5.76 -12.67
C LEU A 86 -5.01 4.87 -13.88
N LEU A 87 -4.25 3.79 -13.68
CA LEU A 87 -3.87 2.84 -14.74
C LEU A 87 -5.11 2.27 -15.44
N TRP A 88 -6.16 1.95 -14.67
CA TRP A 88 -7.40 1.38 -15.17
C TRP A 88 -8.36 2.43 -15.74
N ALA A 89 -8.55 3.55 -15.04
CA ALA A 89 -9.47 4.60 -15.48
C ALA A 89 -8.95 5.34 -16.71
N GLY A 90 -7.62 5.49 -16.83
CA GLY A 90 -6.96 6.23 -17.90
C GLY A 90 -7.21 7.74 -17.87
N ASP A 91 -7.91 8.25 -16.85
CA ASP A 91 -8.28 9.65 -16.67
C ASP A 91 -7.69 10.20 -15.37
N LEU A 92 -6.74 11.11 -15.51
CA LEU A 92 -6.07 11.76 -14.39
C LEU A 92 -7.01 12.67 -13.58
N ALA A 93 -8.00 13.29 -14.22
CA ALA A 93 -8.95 14.16 -13.52
C ALA A 93 -9.84 13.36 -12.56
N VAL A 94 -10.25 12.15 -12.97
CA VAL A 94 -10.99 11.22 -12.10
C VAL A 94 -10.14 10.77 -10.93
N ALA A 95 -8.86 10.47 -11.16
CA ALA A 95 -7.96 10.06 -10.08
C ALA A 95 -7.67 11.21 -9.09
N HIS A 96 -7.52 12.44 -9.58
CA HIS A 96 -7.38 13.64 -8.73
C HIS A 96 -8.64 13.93 -7.93
N ALA A 97 -9.83 13.71 -8.48
CA ALA A 97 -11.09 13.89 -7.75
C ALA A 97 -11.19 12.95 -6.53
N GLN A 98 -10.63 11.74 -6.60
CA GLN A 98 -10.57 10.83 -5.45
C GLN A 98 -9.65 11.33 -4.32
N LEU A 99 -8.65 12.14 -4.69
CA LEU A 99 -7.74 12.79 -3.76
C LEU A 99 -8.25 14.18 -3.30
N ASP A 100 -9.48 14.53 -3.65
CA ASP A 100 -10.09 15.84 -3.37
C ASP A 100 -9.26 17.00 -3.95
N VAL A 101 -8.70 16.80 -5.15
CA VAL A 101 -7.92 17.81 -5.89
C VAL A 101 -8.70 18.26 -7.12
N GLY A 102 -8.82 19.58 -7.32
CA GLY A 102 -9.50 20.18 -8.46
C GLY A 102 -10.63 21.12 -8.06
N ARG A 103 -11.72 21.15 -8.85
CA ARG A 103 -12.78 22.15 -8.68
C ARG A 103 -13.52 21.96 -7.34
N GLY A 104 -13.31 22.90 -6.42
CA GLY A 104 -13.94 22.89 -5.09
C GLY A 104 -13.19 22.09 -4.03
N GLY A 105 -12.05 21.49 -4.38
CA GLY A 105 -11.15 20.79 -3.47
C GLY A 105 -9.84 21.53 -3.27
N LYS A 106 -8.79 20.80 -2.94
CA LYS A 106 -7.42 21.31 -2.75
C LYS A 106 -6.78 21.69 -4.08
N ALA A 107 -5.85 22.63 -4.04
CA ALA A 107 -4.98 22.88 -5.18
C ALA A 107 -3.98 21.72 -5.35
N LEU A 108 -3.56 21.47 -6.59
CA LEU A 108 -2.61 20.39 -6.90
C LEU A 108 -1.31 20.53 -6.12
N ILE A 109 -0.78 21.76 -6.01
CA ILE A 109 0.48 22.04 -5.30
C ILE A 109 0.42 21.76 -3.80
N ASP A 110 -0.79 21.72 -3.22
CA ASP A 110 -1.01 21.48 -1.80
C ASP A 110 -1.17 19.99 -1.48
N SER A 111 -1.11 19.12 -2.49
CA SER A 111 -1.30 17.67 -2.36
C SER A 111 -0.11 16.91 -2.94
N PRO A 112 0.88 16.54 -2.09
CA PRO A 112 2.04 15.74 -2.52
C PRO A 112 1.64 14.45 -3.25
N SER A 113 0.62 13.73 -2.76
CA SER A 113 0.13 12.51 -3.39
C SER A 113 -0.43 12.75 -4.80
N ALA A 114 -1.10 13.88 -5.02
CA ALA A 114 -1.63 14.22 -6.34
C ALA A 114 -0.53 14.65 -7.31
N LEU A 115 0.51 15.34 -6.83
CA LEU A 115 1.72 15.64 -7.59
C LEU A 115 2.46 14.37 -8.00
N ASP A 116 2.67 13.44 -7.06
CA ASP A 116 3.32 12.16 -7.31
C ASP A 116 2.53 11.32 -8.32
N LEU A 117 1.19 11.34 -8.23
CA LEU A 117 0.33 10.64 -9.18
C LEU A 117 0.40 11.27 -10.58
N THR A 118 0.43 12.61 -10.66
CA THR A 118 0.62 13.32 -11.94
C THR A 118 1.99 13.00 -12.54
N ALA A 119 3.06 13.07 -11.76
CA ALA A 119 4.40 12.72 -12.21
C ALA A 119 4.47 11.27 -12.71
N TRP A 120 3.84 10.34 -11.99
CA TRP A 120 3.78 8.95 -12.41
C TRP A 120 2.96 8.77 -13.70
N SER A 121 1.87 9.52 -13.89
CA SER A 121 1.01 9.45 -15.08
C SER A 121 1.74 9.71 -16.40
N VAL A 122 2.83 10.48 -16.35
CA VAL A 122 3.68 10.80 -17.50
C VAL A 122 5.01 10.04 -17.49
N SER A 123 5.22 9.15 -16.52
CA SER A 123 6.45 8.36 -16.41
C SER A 123 6.52 7.23 -17.43
N GLU A 124 7.73 6.81 -17.80
CA GLU A 124 7.95 5.65 -18.67
C GLU A 124 7.35 4.37 -18.08
N ASP A 125 7.42 4.20 -16.76
CA ASP A 125 6.88 3.01 -16.09
C ASP A 125 5.37 2.87 -16.30
N HIS A 126 4.63 3.97 -16.17
CA HIS A 126 3.19 3.98 -16.42
C HIS A 126 2.87 3.67 -17.89
N LEU A 127 3.58 4.28 -18.83
CA LEU A 127 3.38 4.06 -20.26
C LEU A 127 3.66 2.61 -20.66
N ARG A 128 4.80 2.05 -20.22
CA ARG A 128 5.17 0.65 -20.44
C ARG A 128 4.15 -0.30 -19.83
N LEU A 129 3.62 0.01 -18.65
CA LEU A 129 2.63 -0.83 -17.99
C LEU A 129 1.29 -0.83 -18.74
N ARG A 130 0.82 0.33 -19.23
CA ARG A 130 -0.38 0.42 -20.07
C ARG A 130 -0.22 -0.34 -21.38
N GLU A 131 0.94 -0.26 -22.02
CA GLU A 131 1.24 -1.00 -23.25
C GLU A 131 1.20 -2.52 -23.00
N ARG A 132 1.90 -3.00 -21.95
CA ARG A 132 1.91 -4.42 -21.57
C ARG A 132 0.52 -4.97 -21.26
N LEU A 133 -0.36 -4.14 -20.70
CA LEU A 133 -1.74 -4.51 -20.38
C LEU A 133 -2.70 -4.32 -21.56
N GLY A 134 -2.25 -3.79 -22.70
CA GLY A 134 -3.10 -3.51 -23.86
C GLY A 134 -4.08 -2.34 -23.68
N ILE A 135 -3.90 -1.52 -22.64
CA ILE A 135 -4.70 -0.33 -22.30
C ILE A 135 -4.02 0.95 -22.81
N GLY A 136 -2.87 0.82 -23.49
CA GLY A 136 -2.16 1.93 -24.11
C GLY A 136 -3.04 2.64 -25.14
N LEU A 137 -2.90 3.97 -25.24
CA LEU A 137 -3.47 4.74 -26.35
C LEU A 137 -2.86 4.18 -27.64
N LYS A 138 -3.60 3.35 -28.37
CA LYS A 138 -3.25 3.02 -29.74
C LYS A 138 -3.33 4.32 -30.51
N GLY A 139 -2.17 4.94 -30.74
CA GLY A 139 -2.06 6.03 -31.69
C GLY A 139 -2.57 5.52 -33.02
N GLY A 140 -3.76 5.95 -33.43
CA GLY A 140 -4.17 5.88 -34.81
C GLY A 140 -3.15 6.70 -35.60
N ARG A 141 -2.24 6.01 -36.29
CA ARG A 141 -1.51 6.60 -37.39
C ARG A 141 -2.43 6.64 -38.60
#